data_AF-A0A2E9CIT9-F1
#
_entry.id   AF-A0A2E9CIT9-F1
#
_cell.length_a   1.000
_cell.length_b   1.000
_cell.length_c   1.000
_cell.angle_alpha   90.00
_cell.angle_beta   90.00
_cell.angle_gamma   90.00
#
_symmetry.space_group_name_H-M   'P 1'
#
loop_
_entity.id
_entity.type
_entity.pdbx_description
1 polymer ?
#
loop_
_entity_poly.entity_id
_entity_poly.type
_entity_poly.pdbx_seq_one_letter_code
_entity_poly.pdbx_strand_id
1 'polypeptide(L)'
;MMDLWFEEFTFRGRPPSGVGSDLPSEFHLIIGRQVTSALDPSRHERELVGPLTPDQAAGMGLPLETVIEAINEVAVQDVIDLIAKVAALEAELTATRRALEQLRGAMEQARAGDIS
;
A
#
# COMPACT_ATOMS: atom_id res chain seq x y z
N MET A 1 -2.69 23.58 2.80
CA MET A 1 -2.17 22.84 1.63
C MET A 1 -3.26 21.82 1.28
N MET A 2 -3.62 21.63 0.01
CA MET A 2 -4.61 20.62 -0.37
C MET A 2 -3.94 19.24 -0.33
N ASP A 3 -4.56 18.29 0.36
CA ASP A 3 -4.10 16.90 0.37
C ASP A 3 -4.68 16.17 -0.85
N LEU A 4 -3.80 15.62 -1.67
CA LEU A 4 -4.15 14.84 -2.86
C LEU A 4 -3.75 13.38 -2.64
N TRP A 5 -4.57 12.44 -3.10
CA TRP A 5 -4.23 11.03 -3.17
C TRP A 5 -4.77 10.39 -4.45
N PHE A 6 -4.16 9.29 -4.86
CA PHE A 6 -4.68 8.49 -5.97
C PHE A 6 -5.67 7.48 -5.40
N GLU A 7 -6.90 7.50 -5.92
CA GLU A 7 -7.93 6.52 -5.55
C GLU A 7 -7.83 5.28 -6.43
N GLU A 8 -7.68 5.49 -7.74
CA GLU A 8 -7.59 4.39 -8.71
C GLU A 8 -6.63 4.74 -9.85
N PHE A 9 -5.75 3.80 -10.17
CA PHE A 9 -4.94 3.80 -11.38
C PHE A 9 -5.30 2.54 -12.18
N THR A 10 -6.03 2.70 -13.29
CA THR A 10 -6.51 1.55 -14.08
C THR A 10 -5.94 1.57 -15.48
N PHE A 11 -5.23 0.50 -15.81
CA PHE A 11 -4.84 0.20 -17.19
C PHE A 11 -5.96 -0.60 -17.86
N ARG A 12 -6.64 -0.01 -18.85
CA ARG A 12 -7.61 -0.73 -19.71
C ARG A 12 -6.95 -1.03 -21.04
N GLY A 13 -6.14 -2.07 -21.08
CA GLY A 13 -5.53 -2.57 -22.32
C GLY A 13 -5.41 -4.08 -22.30
N ARG A 14 -6.20 -4.77 -23.13
CA ARG A 14 -5.74 -6.04 -23.70
C ARG A 14 -4.63 -5.65 -24.71
N PRO A 15 -3.53 -6.42 -24.84
CA PRO A 15 -2.58 -6.19 -25.92
C PRO A 15 -3.34 -6.01 -27.23
N PRO A 16 -2.95 -5.08 -28.13
CA PRO A 16 -3.62 -4.94 -29.41
C PRO A 16 -3.70 -6.33 -30.04
N SER A 17 -4.90 -6.86 -30.18
CA SER A 17 -5.11 -8.16 -30.82
C SER A 17 -4.97 -7.94 -32.33
N GLY A 18 -3.74 -7.71 -32.78
CA GLY A 18 -3.39 -7.59 -34.19
C GLY A 18 -2.55 -6.36 -34.53
N VAL A 19 -1.72 -6.54 -35.56
CA VAL A 19 -1.06 -5.46 -36.29
C VAL A 19 -2.15 -4.60 -36.96
N GLY A 20 -2.20 -3.31 -36.64
CA GLY A 20 -3.20 -2.36 -37.18
C GLY A 20 -4.36 -2.00 -36.25
N SER A 21 -4.21 -2.14 -34.93
CA SER A 21 -5.20 -1.61 -33.99
C SER A 21 -4.96 -0.11 -33.73
N ASP A 22 -5.94 0.72 -34.12
CA ASP A 22 -5.93 2.18 -33.91
C ASP A 22 -6.49 2.61 -32.54
N LEU A 23 -6.82 1.66 -31.65
CA LEU A 23 -7.34 1.97 -30.33
C LEU A 23 -6.22 1.87 -29.28
N PRO A 24 -5.92 2.96 -28.54
CA PRO A 24 -4.84 2.95 -27.58
C PRO A 24 -5.13 1.99 -26.42
N SER A 25 -4.05 1.47 -25.82
CA SER A 25 -4.10 0.92 -24.47
C SER A 25 -4.33 2.09 -23.51
N GLU A 26 -5.58 2.31 -23.09
CA GLU A 26 -5.94 3.54 -22.37
C GLU A 26 -5.77 3.38 -20.86
N PHE A 27 -4.88 4.18 -20.28
CA PHE A 27 -4.78 4.38 -18.85
C PHE A 27 -5.85 5.39 -18.40
N HIS A 28 -6.48 5.11 -17.28
CA HIS A 28 -7.43 6.02 -16.63
C HIS A 28 -7.01 6.25 -15.19
N LEU A 29 -7.10 7.50 -14.76
CA LEU A 29 -6.78 7.94 -13.40
C LEU A 29 -8.02 8.46 -12.69
N ILE A 30 -8.23 8.04 -11.44
CA ILE A 30 -9.18 8.67 -10.53
C ILE A 30 -8.39 9.23 -9.35
N ILE A 31 -8.50 10.55 -9.16
CA ILE A 31 -7.77 11.29 -8.14
C ILE A 31 -8.74 11.66 -7.03
N GLY A 32 -8.39 11.31 -5.80
CA GLY A 32 -9.02 11.84 -4.61
C GLY A 32 -8.35 13.13 -4.17
N ARG A 33 -9.18 14.10 -3.75
CA ARG A 33 -8.68 15.35 -3.15
C ARG A 33 -9.49 15.73 -1.92
N GLN A 34 -8.79 16.28 -0.94
CA GLN A 34 -9.41 16.92 0.20
C GLN A 34 -9.65 18.39 -0.12
N VAL A 35 -10.92 18.77 -0.19
CA VAL A 35 -11.36 20.14 -0.46
C VAL A 35 -11.96 20.74 0.80
N THR A 36 -11.96 22.06 0.89
CA THR A 36 -12.70 22.76 1.94
C THR A 36 -14.16 22.84 1.51
N SER A 37 -15.10 22.50 2.40
CA SER A 37 -16.52 22.55 2.07
C SER A 37 -16.94 23.97 1.68
N ALA A 38 -17.69 24.08 0.58
CA ALA A 38 -18.23 25.36 0.13
C ALA A 38 -19.33 25.90 1.07
N LEU A 39 -19.97 25.01 1.84
CA LEU A 39 -21.06 25.35 2.76
C LEU A 39 -20.57 25.63 4.18
N ASP A 40 -19.44 25.04 4.59
CA ASP A 40 -18.83 25.23 5.90
C ASP A 40 -17.30 25.18 5.81
N PRO A 41 -16.61 26.35 5.76
CA PRO A 41 -15.16 26.39 5.62
C PRO A 41 -14.36 25.73 6.75
N SER A 42 -15.01 25.37 7.87
CA SER A 42 -14.37 24.62 8.95
C SER A 42 -14.31 23.11 8.70
N ARG A 43 -14.96 22.62 7.64
CA ARG A 43 -15.03 21.21 7.27
C ARG A 43 -14.23 20.91 6.02
N HIS A 44 -13.68 19.70 5.99
CA HIS A 44 -13.05 19.12 4.82
C HIS A 44 -13.96 18.06 4.21
N GLU A 45 -14.10 18.11 2.89
CA GLU A 45 -14.83 17.13 2.09
C GLU A 45 -13.85 16.37 1.20
N ARG A 46 -14.20 15.12 0.88
CA ARG A 46 -13.46 14.31 -0.08
C ARG A 46 -14.17 14.41 -1.42
N GLU A 47 -13.43 14.75 -2.45
CA GLU A 47 -13.91 14.79 -3.82
C GLU A 47 -13.09 13.81 -4.66
N LEU A 48 -13.76 13.12 -5.57
CA LEU A 48 -13.13 12.28 -6.58
C LEU A 48 -13.23 12.96 -7.94
N VAL A 49 -12.11 13.07 -8.64
CA VAL A 49 -12.04 13.60 -10.00
C VAL A 49 -11.58 12.50 -10.95
N GLY A 50 -12.41 12.20 -11.96
CA GLY A 50 -12.10 11.22 -12.99
C GLY A 50 -13.31 10.42 -13.48
N PRO A 51 -13.09 9.43 -14.35
CA PRO A 51 -11.78 8.97 -14.84
C PRO A 51 -11.13 9.98 -15.82
N LEU A 52 -9.83 10.21 -15.68
CA LEU A 52 -9.04 11.11 -16.51
C LEU A 52 -8.11 10.32 -17.45
N THR A 53 -7.98 10.78 -18.70
CA THR A 53 -6.91 10.34 -19.59
C THR A 53 -5.55 10.90 -19.13
N PRO A 54 -4.41 10.35 -19.59
CA PRO A 54 -3.09 10.88 -19.26
C PRO A 54 -2.94 12.38 -19.57
N ASP A 55 -3.44 12.83 -20.72
CA ASP A 55 -3.38 14.25 -21.11
C ASP A 55 -4.21 15.14 -20.20
N GLN A 56 -5.39 14.67 -19.76
CA GLN A 56 -6.25 15.41 -18.84
C GLN A 56 -5.61 15.54 -17.45
N ALA A 57 -5.01 14.46 -16.94
CA ALA A 57 -4.28 14.49 -15.68
C ALA A 57 -3.03 15.38 -15.75
N ALA A 58 -2.27 15.33 -16.85
CA ALA A 58 -1.15 16.22 -17.09
C ALA A 58 -1.57 17.69 -17.10
N GLY A 59 -2.72 18.02 -17.70
CA GLY A 59 -3.31 19.35 -17.67
C GLY A 59 -3.71 19.84 -16.27
N MET A 60 -3.88 18.91 -15.31
CA MET A 60 -4.10 19.21 -13.89
C MET A 60 -2.80 19.26 -13.07
N GLY A 61 -1.63 19.18 -13.72
CA GLY A 61 -0.32 19.17 -13.06
C GLY A 61 0.10 17.80 -12.53
N LEU A 62 -0.54 16.71 -12.99
CA LEU A 62 -0.26 15.33 -12.59
C LEU A 62 0.11 14.50 -13.83
N PRO A 63 1.31 14.70 -14.41
CA PRO A 63 1.76 13.92 -15.56
C PRO A 63 1.95 12.45 -15.17
N LEU A 64 1.70 11.55 -16.13
CA LEU A 64 1.63 10.10 -15.91
C LEU A 64 2.91 9.55 -15.26
N GLU A 65 4.08 10.05 -15.68
CA GLU A 65 5.38 9.65 -15.16
C GLU A 65 5.49 9.92 -13.66
N THR A 66 5.08 11.11 -13.22
CA THR A 66 5.06 11.48 -11.80
C THR A 66 4.05 10.66 -11.00
N VAL A 67 2.89 10.33 -11.59
CA VAL A 67 1.91 9.45 -10.94
C VAL A 67 2.49 8.05 -10.71
N ILE A 68 3.16 7.50 -11.73
CA ILE A 68 3.79 6.18 -11.65
C ILE A 68 4.94 6.18 -10.63
N GLU A 69 5.79 7.21 -10.65
CA GLU A 69 6.88 7.36 -9.67
C GLU A 69 6.34 7.39 -8.24
N ALA A 70 5.31 8.20 -7.96
CA ALA A 70 4.71 8.28 -6.64
C ALA A 70 4.10 6.94 -6.18
N ILE A 71 3.41 6.22 -7.06
CA ILE A 71 2.87 4.88 -6.76
C ILE A 71 4.01 3.90 -6.44
N ASN A 72 5.07 3.93 -7.24
CA ASN A 72 6.23 3.04 -7.05
C ASN A 72 6.96 3.34 -5.74
N GLU A 73 7.14 4.62 -5.38
CA GLU A 73 7.76 5.02 -4.12
C GLU A 73 6.98 4.49 -2.91
N VAL A 74 5.65 4.67 -2.92
CA VAL A 74 4.78 4.14 -1.85
C VAL A 74 4.85 2.62 -1.80
N ALA A 75 4.76 1.93 -2.94
CA ALA A 75 4.84 0.48 -2.99
C ALA A 75 6.19 -0.06 -2.49
N VAL A 76 7.30 0.63 -2.82
CA VAL A 76 8.63 0.29 -2.31
C VAL A 76 8.70 0.49 -0.79
N GLN A 77 8.15 1.58 -0.27
CA GLN A 77 8.11 1.82 1.17
C GLN A 77 7.27 0.75 1.90
N ASP A 78 6.12 0.38 1.34
CA ASP A 78 5.26 -0.69 1.90
C ASP A 78 6.01 -2.04 1.95
N VAL A 79 6.80 -2.35 0.91
CA VAL A 79 7.65 -3.55 0.90
C VAL A 79 8.72 -3.47 1.99
N ILE A 80 9.39 -2.33 2.16
CA ILE A 80 10.39 -2.12 3.21
C ILE A 80 9.76 -2.32 4.59
N ASP A 81 8.61 -1.71 4.83
CA ASP A 81 7.87 -1.82 6.09
C ASP A 81 7.42 -3.26 6.35
N LEU A 82 7.00 -3.99 5.31
CA LEU A 82 6.63 -5.39 5.42
C LEU A 82 7.82 -6.27 5.76
N ILE A 83 8.99 -6.03 5.15
CA ILE A 83 10.24 -6.73 5.47
C ILE A 83 10.60 -6.51 6.95
N ALA A 84 10.53 -5.26 7.43
CA ALA A 84 10.80 -4.94 8.82
C ALA A 84 9.82 -5.64 9.78
N LYS A 85 8.53 -5.68 9.45
CA LYS A 85 7.50 -6.39 10.23
C LYS A 85 7.77 -7.90 10.27
N VAL A 86 8.12 -8.51 9.14
CA VAL A 86 8.44 -9.94 9.08
C VAL A 86 9.66 -10.25 9.96
N ALA A 87 10.73 -9.46 9.87
CA ALA A 87 11.92 -9.64 10.70
C ALA A 87 11.61 -9.52 12.21
N ALA A 88 10.75 -8.59 12.60
CA ALA A 88 10.30 -8.45 13.99
C ALA A 88 9.50 -9.68 14.46
N LEU A 89 8.58 -10.18 13.63
CA LEU A 89 7.79 -11.38 13.93
C LEU A 89 8.67 -12.64 14.04
N GLU A 90 9.70 -12.78 13.21
CA GLU A 90 10.66 -13.89 13.30
C GLU A 90 11.47 -13.85 14.60
N ALA A 91 11.86 -12.65 15.05
CA ALA A 91 12.54 -12.46 16.33
C ALA A 91 11.62 -12.82 17.51
N GLU A 92 10.36 -12.38 17.49
CA GLU A 92 9.35 -12.72 18.51
C GLU A 92 9.06 -14.22 18.55
N LEU A 93 8.92 -14.87 17.39
CA LEU A 93 8.72 -16.31 17.28
C LEU A 93 9.92 -17.07 17.87
N THR A 94 11.13 -16.61 17.59
CA THR A 94 12.36 -17.22 18.12
C THR A 94 12.45 -17.06 19.63
N ALA A 95 12.13 -15.88 20.17
CA ALA A 95 12.10 -15.62 21.61
C ALA A 95 11.05 -16.50 22.32
N THR A 96 9.86 -16.60 21.74
CA THR A 96 8.76 -17.43 22.26
C THR A 96 9.13 -18.91 22.29
N ARG A 97 9.78 -19.42 21.22
CA ARG A 97 10.28 -20.81 21.16
C ARG A 97 11.31 -21.10 22.26
N ARG A 98 12.26 -20.19 22.48
CA ARG A 98 13.26 -20.31 23.56
C ARG A 98 12.60 -20.31 24.93
N ALA A 99 11.65 -19.41 25.17
CA ALA A 99 10.92 -19.36 26.44
C ALA A 99 10.14 -20.65 26.72
N LEU A 100 9.51 -21.22 25.68
CA LEU A 100 8.79 -22.49 25.76
C LEU A 100 9.74 -23.67 26.09
N GLU A 101 10.91 -23.72 25.45
CA GLU A 101 11.94 -24.74 25.74
C GLU A 101 12.45 -24.62 27.18
N GLN A 102 12.74 -23.40 27.65
CA GLN A 102 13.14 -23.17 29.04
C GLN A 102 12.07 -23.60 30.04
N LEU A 103 10.80 -23.26 29.77
CA LEU A 103 9.69 -23.66 30.63
C LEU A 103 9.52 -25.18 30.67
N ARG A 104 9.65 -25.86 29.53
CA ARG A 104 9.62 -27.34 29.45
C ARG A 104 10.75 -27.96 30.27
N GLY A 105 11.98 -27.47 30.11
CA GLY A 105 13.13 -27.94 30.89
C GLY A 105 12.94 -27.73 32.40
N ALA A 106 12.41 -26.58 32.82
CA ALA A 106 12.11 -26.31 34.23
C ALA A 106 11.04 -27.25 34.79
N MET A 107 9.98 -27.55 34.02
CA MET A 107 8.95 -28.51 34.43
C MET A 107 9.49 -29.94 34.56
N GLU A 108 10.36 -30.36 33.64
CA GLU A 108 11.00 -31.68 33.71
C GLU A 108 11.91 -31.82 34.93
N GLN A 109 12.70 -30.79 35.25
CA GLN A 109 13.55 -30.75 36.43
C GLN A 109 12.74 -30.77 37.73
N ALA A 110 11.67 -29.97 37.82
CA ALA A 110 10.78 -29.96 38.98
C ALA A 110 10.14 -31.34 39.20
N ARG A 111 9.67 -31.99 38.13
CA ARG A 111 9.09 -33.34 38.19
C ARG A 111 10.10 -34.41 38.62
N ALA A 112 11.36 -34.28 38.22
CA ALA A 112 12.42 -35.20 38.64
C ALA A 112 12.85 -35.00 40.11
N GLY A 113 12.78 -33.76 40.61
CA GLY A 113 13.12 -33.41 41.99
C GLY A 113 12.09 -33.88 43.03
N ASP A 114 10.80 -33.93 42.68
CA ASP A 114 9.73 -34.38 43.59
C ASP A 114 9.69 -35.92 43.81
N ILE A 115 10.52 -36.69 43.09
CA ILE A 115 10.57 -38.17 43.16
C ILE A 115 11.81 -38.68 43.93
N SER A 116 12.73 -37.80 44.35
CA SER A 116 13.95 -38.14 45.11
C SER A 116 13.80 -37.85 46.61
#